data_AF-A0AAN5CQM3-F1
#
_entry.id   AF-A0AAN5CQM3-F1
#
_cell.length_a   1.000
_cell.length_b   1.000
_cell.length_c   1.000
_cell.angle_alpha   90.00
_cell.angle_beta   90.00
_cell.angle_gamma   90.00
#
_symmetry.space_group_name_H-M   'P 1'
#
loop_
_entity.id
_entity.type
_entity.pdbx_description
1 polymer ?
#
loop_
_entity_poly.entity_id
_entity_poly.type
_entity_poly.pdbx_seq_one_letter_code
_entity_poly.pdbx_strand_id
1 'polypeptide(L)'
;MSLSIHLDSPRRVPVRKALKTDRVLKFGRDTIRVHSLILDQSKPLSQLAKGQGARMTYNIDELKREHGLLSTNGLRHAIDFMYGQPLDVKLDELYDLFAAAHALALPDLLDALRTELIRLSRDPTTALFALEHGYHHLSPPAEETARNAALHLDVVSKQEWCAELSPVAFEALIKEASYLCPIALDVDVFVCTILDWLAANRKEITLARKLLSLIELRDASPAQNTRIRDRLFSLKLIEQIGGCLSYALGISSLSSRRSSLLEASSLSERTMIVTPR
;
A
#
# COMPACT_ATOMS: atom_id res chain seq x y z
N MET A 1 8.35 19.85 -9.14
CA MET A 1 8.00 19.14 -10.39
C MET A 1 6.73 18.35 -10.10
N SER A 2 5.71 18.41 -10.96
CA SER A 2 4.51 17.58 -10.82
C SER A 2 4.86 16.17 -11.30
N LEU A 3 4.77 15.16 -10.43
CA LEU A 3 4.93 13.77 -10.85
C LEU A 3 3.69 13.35 -11.65
N SER A 4 3.92 12.63 -12.76
CA SER A 4 2.86 12.07 -13.60
C SER A 4 3.28 10.71 -14.15
N ILE A 5 2.28 9.93 -14.53
CA ILE A 5 2.40 8.60 -15.12
C ILE A 5 2.09 8.72 -16.60
N HIS A 6 3.03 8.26 -17.42
CA HIS A 6 2.85 8.20 -18.86
C HIS A 6 2.39 6.80 -19.26
N LEU A 7 1.25 6.72 -19.96
CA LEU A 7 0.69 5.45 -20.41
C LEU A 7 0.51 5.47 -21.92
N ASP A 8 1.21 4.59 -22.60
CA ASP A 8 1.00 4.34 -24.02
C ASP A 8 -0.10 3.30 -24.22
N SER A 9 -1.10 3.63 -25.04
CA SER A 9 -2.10 2.66 -25.44
C SER A 9 -1.53 1.74 -26.52
N PRO A 10 -1.62 0.41 -26.38
CA PRO A 10 -1.15 -0.52 -27.40
C PRO A 10 -2.04 -0.49 -28.65
N ARG A 11 -3.22 0.14 -28.55
CA ARG A 11 -4.21 0.21 -29.62
C ARG A 11 -4.08 1.53 -30.35
N ARG A 12 -4.05 1.49 -31.68
CA ARG A 12 -4.28 2.68 -32.51
C ARG A 12 -5.65 2.54 -33.11
N VAL A 13 -6.63 3.25 -32.56
CA VAL A 13 -7.94 3.31 -33.22
C VAL A 13 -7.79 4.28 -34.39
N PRO A 14 -8.02 3.85 -35.65
CA PRO A 14 -7.93 4.71 -36.82
C PRO A 14 -9.15 5.63 -36.88
N VAL A 15 -9.33 6.50 -35.89
CA VAL A 15 -10.39 7.50 -35.88
C VAL A 15 -9.77 8.81 -36.31
N ARG A 16 -10.21 9.34 -37.45
CA ARG A 16 -10.02 10.76 -37.75
C ARG A 16 -10.81 11.53 -36.67
N LYS A 17 -10.13 11.93 -35.59
CA LYS A 17 -10.65 12.74 -34.48
C LYS A 17 -11.36 13.97 -35.05
N ALA A 18 -12.68 13.89 -35.24
CA ALA A 18 -13.62 15.02 -35.25
C ALA A 18 -14.97 14.66 -35.91
N LEU A 19 -15.04 13.74 -36.89
CA LEU A 19 -16.16 13.82 -37.83
C LEU A 19 -17.44 13.05 -37.49
N LYS A 20 -17.46 12.02 -36.63
CA LYS A 20 -18.72 11.29 -36.30
C LYS A 20 -18.70 10.55 -34.95
N THR A 21 -18.59 11.27 -33.81
CA THR A 21 -19.05 10.65 -32.55
C THR A 21 -20.54 10.39 -32.67
N ASP A 22 -20.94 9.14 -32.60
CA ASP A 22 -22.30 8.70 -32.91
C ASP A 22 -23.06 8.23 -31.66
N ARG A 23 -22.44 8.24 -30.48
CA ARG A 23 -23.04 7.85 -29.20
C ARG A 23 -22.64 8.81 -28.08
N VAL A 24 -23.45 8.83 -27.02
CA VAL A 24 -23.26 9.66 -25.83
C VAL A 24 -23.36 8.80 -24.59
N LEU A 25 -22.34 8.81 -23.74
CA LEU A 25 -22.39 8.26 -22.39
C LEU A 25 -22.83 9.37 -21.43
N LYS A 26 -23.84 9.11 -20.61
CA LYS A 26 -24.30 10.03 -19.55
C LYS A 26 -23.86 9.49 -18.19
N PHE A 27 -23.13 10.30 -17.44
CA PHE A 27 -22.63 9.99 -16.11
C PHE A 27 -22.95 11.15 -15.16
N GLY A 28 -23.97 10.98 -14.32
CA GLY A 28 -24.55 12.05 -13.53
C GLY A 28 -25.06 13.19 -14.41
N ARG A 29 -24.43 14.37 -14.25
CA ARG A 29 -24.72 15.57 -15.06
C ARG A 29 -23.84 15.69 -16.29
N ASP A 30 -22.77 14.90 -16.36
CA ASP A 30 -21.80 14.96 -17.43
C ASP A 30 -22.21 14.07 -18.59
N THR A 31 -21.82 14.50 -19.79
CA THR A 31 -21.99 13.74 -21.02
C THR A 31 -20.65 13.60 -21.73
N ILE A 32 -20.31 12.38 -22.14
CA ILE A 32 -19.08 12.06 -22.86
C ILE A 32 -19.47 11.51 -24.23
N ARG A 33 -19.03 12.18 -25.30
CA ARG A 33 -19.31 11.74 -26.68
C ARG A 33 -18.32 10.68 -27.09
N VAL A 34 -18.82 9.55 -27.58
CA VAL A 34 -17.98 8.41 -28.00
C VAL A 34 -18.40 7.87 -29.36
N HIS A 35 -17.50 7.13 -29.99
CA HIS A 35 -17.83 6.32 -31.17
C HIS A 35 -18.36 4.96 -30.69
N SER A 36 -19.33 4.39 -31.40
CA SER A 36 -19.90 3.07 -31.13
C SER A 36 -18.84 1.98 -30.97
N LEU A 37 -17.76 2.05 -31.75
CA LEU A 37 -16.57 1.18 -31.63
C LEU A 37 -15.96 1.16 -30.22
N ILE A 38 -16.00 2.27 -29.48
CA ILE A 38 -15.46 2.33 -28.11
C ILE A 38 -16.32 1.50 -27.16
N LEU A 39 -17.63 1.43 -27.39
CA LEU A 39 -18.53 0.64 -26.55
C LEU A 39 -18.18 -0.85 -26.59
N ASP A 40 -17.74 -1.35 -27.75
CA ASP A 40 -17.36 -2.75 -27.92
C ASP A 40 -16.01 -3.12 -27.29
N GLN A 41 -15.19 -2.13 -26.95
CA GLN A 41 -13.90 -2.37 -26.29
C GLN A 41 -14.02 -2.61 -24.78
N SER A 42 -15.17 -2.31 -24.18
CA SER A 42 -15.44 -2.50 -22.76
C SER A 42 -16.64 -3.44 -22.61
N LYS A 43 -16.46 -4.56 -21.91
CA LYS A 43 -17.54 -5.53 -21.69
C LYS A 43 -18.77 -4.87 -21.03
N PRO A 44 -18.63 -4.09 -19.93
CA PRO A 44 -19.75 -3.35 -19.35
C PRO A 44 -20.47 -2.43 -20.35
N LEU A 45 -19.74 -1.64 -21.14
CA LEU A 45 -20.34 -0.73 -22.11
C LEU A 45 -21.04 -1.47 -23.26
N SER A 46 -20.46 -2.56 -23.77
CA SER A 46 -21.05 -3.38 -24.84
C SER A 46 -22.33 -4.07 -24.36
N GLN A 47 -22.34 -4.60 -23.13
CA GLN A 47 -23.54 -5.18 -22.53
C GLN A 47 -24.65 -4.15 -22.35
N LEU A 48 -24.29 -2.96 -21.90
CA LEU A 48 -25.23 -1.85 -21.73
C LEU A 48 -25.81 -1.40 -23.08
N ALA A 49 -24.98 -1.31 -24.12
CA ALA A 49 -25.43 -0.99 -25.48
C ALA A 49 -26.40 -2.03 -26.03
N LYS A 50 -26.14 -3.33 -25.79
CA LYS A 50 -27.04 -4.43 -26.19
C LYS A 50 -28.36 -4.40 -25.41
N GLY A 51 -28.32 -4.14 -24.11
CA GLY A 51 -29.50 -4.12 -23.25
C GLY A 51 -30.41 -2.91 -23.49
N GLN A 52 -29.85 -1.75 -23.84
CA GLN A 52 -30.63 -0.53 -24.10
C GLN A 52 -31.02 -0.33 -25.57
N GLY A 53 -30.48 -1.16 -26.48
CA GLY A 53 -30.74 -1.11 -27.92
C GLY A 53 -29.98 -0.02 -28.67
N ALA A 54 -30.43 0.33 -29.88
CA ALA A 54 -29.81 1.31 -30.78
C ALA A 54 -30.04 2.77 -30.35
N ARG A 55 -29.87 3.08 -29.06
CA ARG A 55 -29.98 4.44 -28.53
C ARG A 55 -28.75 5.27 -28.87
N MET A 56 -28.97 6.57 -29.01
CA MET A 56 -27.89 7.56 -29.14
C MET A 56 -27.25 7.89 -27.78
N THR A 57 -27.96 7.68 -26.68
CA THR A 57 -27.51 8.01 -25.32
C THR A 57 -27.67 6.83 -24.38
N TYR A 58 -26.61 6.56 -23.63
CA TYR A 58 -26.48 5.45 -22.68
C TYR A 58 -26.19 6.00 -21.29
N ASN A 59 -27.06 5.72 -20.33
CA ASN A 59 -26.82 6.09 -18.93
C ASN A 59 -25.89 5.05 -18.28
N ILE A 60 -24.74 5.48 -17.77
CA ILE A 60 -23.74 4.64 -17.11
C ILE A 60 -23.65 4.88 -15.58
N ASP A 61 -24.65 5.52 -14.99
CA ASP A 61 -24.75 5.74 -13.53
C ASP A 61 -24.74 4.44 -12.72
N GLU A 62 -25.14 3.32 -13.33
CA GLU A 62 -25.09 1.99 -12.70
C GLU A 62 -23.64 1.58 -12.40
N LEU A 63 -22.68 1.90 -13.28
CA LEU A 63 -21.26 1.65 -13.03
C LEU A 63 -20.75 2.38 -11.79
N LYS A 64 -21.31 3.57 -11.48
CA LYS A 64 -20.97 4.31 -10.26
C LYS A 64 -21.47 3.61 -9.00
N ARG A 65 -22.62 2.94 -9.07
CA ARG A 65 -23.18 2.22 -7.91
C ARG A 65 -22.30 1.02 -7.55
N GLU A 66 -21.77 0.34 -8.56
CA GLU A 66 -20.86 -0.79 -8.39
C GLU A 66 -19.44 -0.33 -8.02
N HIS A 67 -18.99 0.81 -8.56
CA HIS A 67 -17.68 1.39 -8.31
C HIS A 67 -17.81 2.81 -7.75
N GLY A 68 -17.97 2.92 -6.42
CA GLY A 68 -18.25 4.18 -5.73
C GLY A 68 -17.21 5.29 -5.93
N LEU A 69 -15.97 4.93 -6.27
CA LEU A 69 -14.87 5.86 -6.56
C LEU A 69 -14.80 6.30 -8.02
N LEU A 70 -15.69 5.80 -8.89
CA LEU A 70 -15.70 6.19 -10.29
C LEU A 70 -16.05 7.68 -10.44
N SER A 71 -15.18 8.42 -11.11
CA SER A 71 -15.34 9.83 -11.39
C SER A 71 -15.39 10.13 -12.89
N THR A 72 -15.89 11.31 -13.25
CA THR A 72 -15.92 11.77 -14.64
C THR A 72 -14.49 11.91 -15.21
N ASN A 73 -13.51 12.28 -14.38
CA ASN A 73 -12.13 12.47 -14.82
C ASN A 73 -11.49 11.12 -15.19
N GLY A 74 -11.60 10.13 -14.30
CA GLY A 74 -11.14 8.76 -14.57
C GLY A 74 -11.79 8.17 -15.82
N LEU A 75 -13.10 8.37 -16.00
CA LEU A 75 -13.81 7.93 -17.20
C LEU A 75 -13.27 8.57 -18.48
N ARG A 76 -12.95 9.87 -18.47
CA ARG A 76 -12.38 10.55 -19.64
C ARG A 76 -11.02 9.98 -19.99
N HIS A 77 -10.12 9.84 -19.01
CA HIS A 77 -8.80 9.23 -19.21
C HIS A 77 -8.91 7.81 -19.77
N ALA A 78 -9.77 6.96 -19.20
CA ALA A 78 -9.97 5.60 -19.68
C ALA A 78 -10.51 5.57 -21.11
N ILE A 79 -11.44 6.47 -21.46
CA ILE A 79 -11.96 6.59 -22.84
C ILE A 79 -10.87 7.07 -23.79
N ASP A 80 -10.05 8.05 -23.40
CA ASP A 80 -8.92 8.52 -24.21
C ASP A 80 -7.91 7.40 -24.47
N PHE A 81 -7.65 6.55 -23.46
CA PHE A 81 -6.85 5.33 -23.63
C PHE A 81 -7.48 4.34 -24.61
N MET A 82 -8.80 4.12 -24.55
CA MET A 82 -9.53 3.27 -25.51
C MET A 82 -9.49 3.82 -26.94
N TYR A 83 -9.30 5.14 -27.11
CA TYR A 83 -9.04 5.75 -28.41
C TYR A 83 -7.61 5.59 -28.91
N GLY A 84 -6.71 5.04 -28.10
CA GLY A 84 -5.31 4.91 -28.47
C GLY A 84 -4.47 6.16 -28.18
N GLN A 85 -4.96 7.07 -27.34
CA GLN A 85 -4.22 8.27 -26.99
C GLN A 85 -3.22 7.95 -25.88
N PRO A 86 -1.99 8.51 -25.94
CA PRO A 86 -1.10 8.47 -24.80
C PRO A 86 -1.72 9.29 -23.68
N LEU A 87 -1.66 8.77 -22.46
CA LEU A 87 -2.10 9.49 -21.27
C LEU A 87 -0.90 10.05 -20.52
N ASP A 88 -1.08 11.23 -19.95
CA ASP A 88 -0.17 11.84 -18.98
C ASP A 88 -1.00 12.22 -17.76
N VAL A 89 -0.99 11.34 -16.75
CA VAL A 89 -1.93 11.38 -15.62
C VAL A 89 -1.17 11.76 -14.36
N LYS A 90 -1.67 12.79 -13.68
CA LYS A 90 -1.07 13.22 -12.42
C LYS A 90 -1.32 12.19 -11.32
N LEU A 91 -0.44 12.14 -10.33
CA LEU A 91 -0.55 11.14 -9.25
C LEU A 91 -1.86 11.24 -8.46
N ASP A 92 -2.41 12.45 -8.30
CA ASP A 92 -3.69 12.70 -7.61
C ASP A 92 -4.90 12.17 -8.38
N GLU A 93 -4.78 11.98 -9.69
CA GLU A 93 -5.82 11.41 -10.56
C GLU A 93 -5.69 9.89 -10.74
N LEU A 94 -4.68 9.26 -10.13
CA LEU A 94 -4.40 7.85 -10.36
C LEU A 94 -5.49 6.93 -9.78
N TYR A 95 -6.04 7.27 -8.62
CA TYR A 95 -7.17 6.56 -8.03
C TYR A 95 -8.40 6.58 -8.96
N ASP A 96 -8.69 7.73 -9.57
CA ASP A 96 -9.78 7.88 -10.52
C ASP A 96 -9.58 6.98 -11.74
N LEU A 97 -8.34 6.92 -12.25
CA LEU A 97 -7.99 6.08 -13.39
C LEU A 97 -8.11 4.59 -13.08
N PHE A 98 -7.64 4.13 -11.91
CA PHE A 98 -7.84 2.76 -11.46
C PHE A 98 -9.32 2.40 -11.34
N ALA A 99 -10.11 3.28 -10.71
CA ALA A 99 -11.55 3.07 -10.58
C ALA A 99 -12.24 2.94 -11.95
N ALA A 100 -11.86 3.78 -12.92
CA ALA A 100 -12.36 3.70 -14.28
C ALA A 100 -11.89 2.45 -15.03
N ALA A 101 -10.64 2.04 -14.88
CA ALA A 101 -10.10 0.84 -15.49
C ALA A 101 -10.85 -0.43 -15.02
N HIS A 102 -11.15 -0.51 -13.72
CA HIS A 102 -11.96 -1.60 -13.15
C HIS A 102 -13.42 -1.52 -13.60
N ALA A 103 -14.05 -0.34 -13.49
CA ALA A 103 -15.46 -0.16 -13.85
C ALA A 103 -15.75 -0.43 -15.33
N LEU A 104 -14.80 -0.13 -16.20
CA LEU A 104 -14.90 -0.39 -17.63
C LEU A 104 -14.30 -1.75 -18.04
N ALA A 105 -13.78 -2.53 -17.09
CA ALA A 105 -13.12 -3.81 -17.31
C ALA A 105 -12.05 -3.74 -18.43
N LEU A 106 -11.07 -2.85 -18.27
CA LEU A 106 -10.00 -2.58 -19.23
C LEU A 106 -8.67 -3.23 -18.79
N PRO A 107 -8.44 -4.53 -19.08
CA PRO A 107 -7.21 -5.22 -18.66
C PRO A 107 -5.95 -4.57 -19.25
N ASP A 108 -5.97 -4.17 -20.52
CA ASP A 108 -4.82 -3.51 -21.17
C ASP A 108 -4.38 -2.23 -20.44
N LEU A 109 -5.33 -1.48 -19.87
CA LEU A 109 -5.03 -0.27 -19.09
C LEU A 109 -4.44 -0.63 -17.72
N LEU A 110 -4.97 -1.67 -17.07
CA LEU A 110 -4.43 -2.18 -15.80
C LEU A 110 -3.00 -2.73 -15.98
N ASP A 111 -2.71 -3.38 -17.10
CA ASP A 111 -1.36 -3.88 -17.43
C ASP A 111 -0.38 -2.75 -17.75
N ALA A 112 -0.84 -1.70 -18.46
CA ALA A 112 -0.05 -0.49 -18.68
C ALA A 112 0.27 0.21 -17.34
N LEU A 113 -0.74 0.36 -16.47
CA LEU A 113 -0.57 0.91 -15.12
C LEU A 113 0.41 0.06 -14.29
N ARG A 114 0.29 -1.27 -14.32
CA ARG A 114 1.23 -2.17 -13.66
C ARG A 114 2.67 -1.92 -14.11
N THR A 115 2.88 -1.88 -15.42
CA THR A 115 4.21 -1.67 -16.01
C THR A 115 4.81 -0.35 -15.53
N GLU A 116 4.00 0.70 -15.48
CA GLU A 116 4.46 2.02 -15.07
C GLU A 116 4.71 2.11 -13.55
N LEU A 117 3.87 1.49 -12.71
CA LEU A 117 4.14 1.39 -11.27
C LEU A 117 5.44 0.62 -11.01
N ILE A 118 5.69 -0.47 -11.74
CA ILE A 118 6.97 -1.21 -11.63
C ILE A 118 8.13 -0.30 -12.05
N ARG A 119 8.00 0.49 -13.12
CA ARG A 119 9.02 1.46 -13.54
C ARG A 119 9.30 2.50 -12.46
N LEU A 120 8.26 3.12 -11.90
CA LEU A 120 8.36 4.10 -10.83
C LEU A 120 8.94 3.52 -9.54
N SER A 121 8.68 2.24 -9.25
CA SER A 121 9.18 1.61 -8.03
C SER A 121 10.71 1.48 -7.96
N ARG A 122 11.41 1.66 -9.09
CA ARG A 122 12.87 1.65 -9.16
C ARG A 122 13.52 2.92 -8.62
N ASP A 123 12.77 4.01 -8.47
CA ASP A 123 13.24 5.24 -7.84
C ASP A 123 12.79 5.25 -6.37
N PRO A 124 13.72 5.36 -5.39
CA PRO A 124 13.38 5.41 -3.97
C PRO A 124 12.37 6.50 -3.61
N THR A 125 12.33 7.61 -4.34
CA THR A 125 11.40 8.73 -4.06
C THR A 125 9.95 8.41 -4.41
N THR A 126 9.72 7.46 -5.33
CA THR A 126 8.38 7.05 -5.77
C THR A 126 8.06 5.59 -5.43
N ALA A 127 8.99 4.86 -4.81
CA ALA A 127 8.86 3.44 -4.53
C ALA A 127 7.67 3.11 -3.60
N LEU A 128 7.49 3.85 -2.51
CA LEU A 128 6.38 3.63 -1.58
C LEU A 128 5.03 3.93 -2.22
N PHE A 129 4.95 4.97 -3.04
CA PHE A 129 3.76 5.31 -3.82
C PHE A 129 3.41 4.16 -4.77
N ALA A 130 4.39 3.69 -5.54
CA ALA A 130 4.18 2.60 -6.49
C ALA A 130 3.72 1.30 -5.81
N LEU A 131 4.31 0.99 -4.66
CA LEU A 131 3.96 -0.15 -3.82
C LEU A 131 2.50 -0.08 -3.32
N GLU A 132 2.12 1.04 -2.70
CA GLU A 132 0.76 1.21 -2.14
C GLU A 132 -0.30 1.00 -3.22
N HIS A 133 -0.14 1.66 -4.38
CA HIS A 133 -1.09 1.52 -5.47
C HIS A 133 -1.04 0.14 -6.14
N GLY A 134 0.14 -0.47 -6.24
CA GLY A 134 0.34 -1.79 -6.85
C GLY A 134 -0.32 -2.92 -6.07
N TYR A 135 -0.51 -2.78 -4.75
CA TYR A 135 -1.14 -3.78 -3.90
C TYR A 135 -2.63 -3.53 -3.63
N HIS A 136 -3.09 -2.28 -3.69
CA HIS A 136 -4.52 -1.98 -3.50
C HIS A 136 -5.37 -2.10 -4.75
N HIS A 137 -4.80 -1.81 -5.92
CA HIS A 137 -5.60 -1.63 -7.13
C HIS A 137 -5.34 -2.66 -8.23
N LEU A 138 -4.34 -3.52 -8.09
CA LEU A 138 -4.03 -4.54 -9.08
C LEU A 138 -4.34 -5.93 -8.54
N SER A 139 -4.93 -6.76 -9.40
CA SER A 139 -5.15 -8.18 -9.14
C SER A 139 -4.68 -8.98 -10.35
N PRO A 140 -3.58 -9.76 -10.27
CA PRO A 140 -2.73 -9.95 -9.07
C PRO A 140 -1.96 -8.67 -8.67
N PRO A 141 -1.45 -8.53 -7.44
CA PRO A 141 -0.59 -7.40 -7.06
C PRO A 141 0.67 -7.29 -7.92
N ALA A 142 1.27 -6.11 -8.01
CA ALA A 142 2.55 -5.89 -8.69
C ALA A 142 3.72 -6.19 -7.74
N GLU A 143 4.05 -7.47 -7.53
CA GLU A 143 5.02 -7.92 -6.52
C GLU A 143 6.41 -7.28 -6.67
N GLU A 144 6.83 -6.97 -7.90
CA GLU A 144 8.10 -6.30 -8.17
C GLU A 144 8.21 -4.92 -7.51
N THR A 145 7.08 -4.25 -7.24
CA THR A 145 7.09 -2.96 -6.55
C THR A 145 7.56 -3.09 -5.10
N ALA A 146 7.14 -4.16 -4.40
CA ALA A 146 7.59 -4.45 -3.05
C ALA A 146 9.08 -4.79 -3.02
N ARG A 147 9.54 -5.59 -4.00
CA ARG A 147 10.96 -5.94 -4.12
C ARG A 147 11.83 -4.71 -4.36
N ASN A 148 11.45 -3.85 -5.30
CA ASN A 148 12.23 -2.63 -5.59
C ASN A 148 12.23 -1.67 -4.40
N ALA A 149 11.11 -1.51 -3.69
CA ALA A 149 11.05 -0.72 -2.46
C ALA A 149 11.92 -1.31 -1.34
N ALA A 150 11.94 -2.63 -1.18
CA ALA A 150 12.76 -3.32 -0.19
C ALA A 150 14.27 -3.16 -0.43
N LEU A 151 14.70 -3.13 -1.69
CA LEU A 151 16.10 -2.84 -2.05
C LEU A 151 16.57 -1.44 -1.60
N HIS A 152 15.63 -0.53 -1.33
CA HIS A 152 15.89 0.83 -0.89
C HIS A 152 15.33 1.11 0.51
N LEU A 153 15.14 0.08 1.34
CA LEU A 153 14.48 0.22 2.65
C LEU A 153 15.14 1.26 3.55
N ASP A 154 16.47 1.38 3.51
CA ASP A 154 17.25 2.36 4.26
C ASP A 154 16.93 3.82 3.92
N VAL A 155 16.49 4.07 2.68
CA VAL A 155 16.05 5.37 2.20
C VAL A 155 14.55 5.53 2.43
N VAL A 156 13.74 4.56 2.02
CA VAL A 156 12.28 4.70 2.03
C VAL A 156 11.70 4.69 3.45
N SER A 157 12.31 3.98 4.39
CA SER A 157 11.88 3.96 5.81
C SER A 157 11.96 5.33 6.49
N LYS A 158 12.77 6.25 5.96
CA LYS A 158 12.93 7.61 6.49
C LYS A 158 11.93 8.60 5.90
N GLN A 159 11.15 8.19 4.89
CA GLN A 159 10.14 9.04 4.29
C GLN A 159 8.87 9.03 5.14
N GLU A 160 8.20 10.17 5.27
CA GLU A 160 6.95 10.30 6.05
C GLU A 160 5.88 9.31 5.58
N TRP A 161 5.79 9.10 4.26
CA TRP A 161 4.83 8.19 3.63
C TRP A 161 5.01 6.72 4.03
N CYS A 162 6.18 6.32 4.55
CA CYS A 162 6.36 4.94 5.01
C CYS A 162 5.41 4.61 6.16
N ALA A 163 5.17 5.56 7.06
CA ALA A 163 4.24 5.40 8.18
C ALA A 163 2.76 5.37 7.73
N GLU A 164 2.46 5.88 6.55
CA GLU A 164 1.11 5.96 5.97
C GLU A 164 0.74 4.73 5.12
N LEU A 165 1.71 3.85 4.84
CA LEU A 165 1.44 2.62 4.10
C LEU A 165 0.35 1.79 4.78
N SER A 166 -0.53 1.25 3.96
CA SER A 166 -1.54 0.30 4.41
C SER A 166 -0.90 -0.98 4.97
N PRO A 167 -1.60 -1.73 5.84
CA PRO A 167 -1.09 -2.99 6.38
C PRO A 167 -0.68 -4.01 5.30
N VAL A 168 -1.41 -4.05 4.18
CA VAL A 168 -1.15 -5.00 3.08
C VAL A 168 0.14 -4.64 2.35
N ALA A 169 0.30 -3.36 1.98
CA ALA A 169 1.51 -2.88 1.31
C ALA A 169 2.73 -2.96 2.23
N PHE A 170 2.56 -2.59 3.50
CA PHE A 170 3.63 -2.68 4.50
C PHE A 170 4.06 -4.14 4.76
N GLU A 171 3.11 -5.08 4.88
CA GLU A 171 3.43 -6.51 5.00
C GLU A 171 4.25 -7.01 3.80
N ALA A 172 3.88 -6.59 2.58
CA ALA A 172 4.61 -6.97 1.38
C ALA A 172 6.05 -6.42 1.36
N LEU A 173 6.23 -5.13 1.69
CA LEU A 173 7.55 -4.50 1.79
C LEU A 173 8.46 -5.24 2.74
N ILE A 174 7.98 -5.51 3.96
CA ILE A 174 8.80 -6.12 5.01
C ILE A 174 9.08 -7.59 4.72
N LYS A 175 8.15 -8.32 4.09
CA LYS A 175 8.43 -9.68 3.62
C LYS A 175 9.56 -9.71 2.60
N GLU A 176 9.53 -8.85 1.58
CA GLU A 176 10.63 -8.80 0.60
C GLU A 176 11.95 -8.37 1.27
N ALA A 177 11.91 -7.39 2.17
CA ALA A 177 13.08 -6.95 2.91
C ALA A 177 13.68 -8.03 3.82
N SER A 178 12.86 -8.96 4.34
CA SER A 178 13.35 -10.05 5.20
C SER A 178 14.31 -10.97 4.46
N TYR A 179 14.16 -11.18 3.14
CA TYR A 179 15.08 -11.98 2.34
C TYR A 179 16.42 -11.27 2.06
N LEU A 180 16.46 -9.95 2.19
CA LEU A 180 17.67 -9.14 2.03
C LEU A 180 18.46 -9.04 3.35
N CYS A 181 17.82 -9.27 4.48
CA CYS A 181 18.42 -9.21 5.81
C CYS A 181 19.05 -10.56 6.19
N PRO A 182 20.26 -10.62 6.80
CA PRO A 182 21.19 -9.52 7.08
C PRO A 182 22.22 -9.27 5.96
N ILE A 183 22.06 -9.89 4.79
CA ILE A 183 23.10 -9.95 3.74
C ILE A 183 23.34 -8.58 3.09
N ALA A 184 22.26 -7.90 2.70
CA ALA A 184 22.28 -6.63 1.98
C ALA A 184 21.55 -5.50 2.73
N LEU A 185 20.87 -5.83 3.82
CA LEU A 185 20.11 -4.90 4.65
C LEU A 185 20.50 -5.06 6.12
N ASP A 186 20.81 -3.95 6.75
CA ASP A 186 21.13 -3.87 8.17
C ASP A 186 19.90 -4.23 9.06
N VAL A 187 20.13 -5.08 10.06
CA VAL A 187 19.07 -5.58 10.96
C VAL A 187 18.33 -4.45 11.68
N ASP A 188 19.03 -3.39 12.08
CA ASP A 188 18.40 -2.25 12.75
C ASP A 188 17.52 -1.43 11.82
N VAL A 189 17.85 -1.31 10.54
CA VAL A 189 16.98 -0.64 9.55
C VAL A 189 15.67 -1.43 9.44
N PHE A 190 15.75 -2.75 9.25
CA PHE A 190 14.57 -3.61 9.18
C PHE A 190 13.69 -3.49 10.42
N VAL A 191 14.27 -3.65 11.61
CA VAL A 191 13.51 -3.63 12.86
C VAL A 191 12.94 -2.23 13.13
N CYS A 192 13.74 -1.18 13.03
CA CYS A 192 13.27 0.19 13.32
C CYS A 192 12.18 0.63 12.35
N THR A 193 12.21 0.19 11.09
CA THR A 193 11.12 0.45 10.14
C THR A 193 9.79 -0.12 10.65
N ILE A 194 9.78 -1.35 11.18
CA ILE A 194 8.58 -1.97 11.77
C ILE A 194 8.14 -1.23 13.02
N LEU A 195 9.08 -0.82 13.89
CA LEU A 195 8.77 -0.07 15.10
C LEU A 195 8.11 1.29 14.78
N ASP A 196 8.66 2.00 13.81
CA ASP A 196 8.20 3.33 13.40
C ASP A 196 6.80 3.25 12.78
N TRP A 197 6.58 2.29 11.89
CA TRP A 197 5.27 2.04 11.30
C TRP A 197 4.24 1.63 12.36
N LEU A 198 4.60 0.76 13.32
CA LEU A 198 3.72 0.38 14.43
C LEU A 198 3.37 1.56 15.34
N ALA A 199 4.31 2.49 15.56
CA ALA A 199 4.05 3.66 16.38
C ALA A 199 2.95 4.55 15.78
N ALA A 200 2.90 4.64 14.44
CA ALA A 200 1.83 5.30 13.69
C ALA A 200 0.55 4.42 13.62
N ASN A 201 0.70 3.10 13.49
CA ASN A 201 -0.38 2.13 13.26
C ASN A 201 -0.61 1.20 14.46
N ARG A 202 -0.84 1.77 15.65
CA ARG A 202 -0.89 1.03 16.94
C ARG A 202 -1.91 -0.10 17.02
N LYS A 203 -2.89 -0.17 16.11
CA LYS A 203 -3.88 -1.26 16.06
C LYS A 203 -3.29 -2.54 15.44
N GLU A 204 -2.19 -2.43 14.71
CA GLU A 204 -1.59 -3.50 13.91
C GLU A 204 -0.47 -4.27 14.65
N ILE A 205 -0.55 -4.35 15.98
CA ILE A 205 0.46 -5.01 16.83
C ILE A 205 0.67 -6.47 16.42
N THR A 206 -0.40 -7.19 16.07
CA THR A 206 -0.32 -8.60 15.66
C THR A 206 0.49 -8.75 14.38
N LEU A 207 0.27 -7.88 13.39
CA LEU A 207 1.05 -7.87 12.15
C LEU A 207 2.50 -7.52 12.43
N ALA A 208 2.77 -6.47 13.21
CA ALA A 208 4.14 -6.08 13.55
C ALA A 208 4.91 -7.21 14.26
N ARG A 209 4.28 -7.93 15.20
CA ARG A 209 4.90 -9.10 15.85
C ARG A 209 5.23 -10.22 14.87
N LYS A 210 4.31 -10.53 13.95
CA LYS A 210 4.54 -11.50 12.87
C LYS A 210 5.72 -11.08 12.00
N LEU A 211 5.78 -9.81 11.60
CA LEU A 211 6.86 -9.29 10.77
C LEU A 211 8.22 -9.31 11.48
N LEU A 212 8.27 -8.94 12.76
CA LEU A 212 9.50 -9.02 13.57
C LEU A 212 10.02 -10.45 13.73
N SER A 213 9.13 -11.46 13.66
CA SER A 213 9.51 -12.88 13.74
C SER A 213 10.12 -13.45 12.45
N LEU A 214 10.13 -12.67 11.35
CA LEU A 214 10.69 -13.12 10.08
C LEU A 214 12.21 -13.19 10.06
N ILE A 215 12.89 -12.55 11.00
CA ILE A 215 14.35 -12.53 11.09
C ILE A 215 14.84 -12.96 12.46
N GLU A 216 16.05 -13.54 12.49
CA GLU A 216 16.73 -13.87 13.72
C GLU A 216 17.64 -12.72 14.15
N LEU A 217 17.31 -12.06 15.25
CA LEU A 217 18.03 -10.87 15.73
C LEU A 217 19.43 -11.17 16.30
N ARG A 218 19.84 -12.45 16.34
CA ARG A 218 21.16 -12.87 16.80
C ARG A 218 22.31 -12.37 15.91
N ASP A 219 22.00 -11.99 14.68
CA ASP A 219 22.96 -11.47 13.71
C ASP A 219 23.19 -9.96 13.83
N ALA A 220 22.44 -9.26 14.70
CA ALA A 220 22.62 -7.85 14.94
C ALA A 220 23.89 -7.55 15.75
N SER A 221 24.69 -6.59 15.28
CA SER A 221 25.85 -6.10 16.02
C SER A 221 25.44 -5.38 17.33
N PRO A 222 26.34 -5.23 18.31
CA PRO A 222 26.04 -4.50 19.55
C PRO A 222 25.56 -3.06 19.33
N ALA A 223 26.10 -2.38 18.30
CA ALA A 223 25.68 -1.04 17.93
C ALA A 223 24.24 -1.02 17.40
N GLN A 224 23.88 -1.99 16.56
CA GLN A 224 22.51 -2.16 16.04
C GLN A 224 21.53 -2.46 17.17
N ASN A 225 21.88 -3.38 18.08
CA ASN A 225 21.07 -3.69 19.24
C ASN A 225 20.82 -2.46 20.13
N THR A 226 21.83 -1.59 20.28
CA THR A 226 21.68 -0.32 21.03
C THR A 226 20.69 0.59 20.32
N ARG A 227 20.83 0.80 19.00
CA ARG A 227 19.90 1.64 18.22
C ARG A 227 18.46 1.13 18.25
N ILE A 228 18.26 -0.18 18.10
CA ILE A 228 16.93 -0.80 18.19
C ILE A 228 16.33 -0.58 19.58
N ARG A 229 17.13 -0.81 20.64
CA ARG A 229 16.70 -0.61 22.02
C ARG A 229 16.28 0.85 22.25
N ASP A 230 17.14 1.81 21.89
CA ASP A 230 16.87 3.24 22.06
C ASP A 230 15.59 3.66 21.32
N ARG A 231 15.39 3.15 20.11
CA ARG A 231 14.18 3.41 19.33
C ARG A 231 12.93 2.84 20.01
N LEU A 232 13.01 1.61 20.50
CA LEU A 232 11.91 0.96 21.24
C LEU A 232 11.50 1.74 22.50
N PHE A 233 12.47 2.25 23.26
CA PHE A 233 12.23 3.12 24.43
C PHE A 233 11.61 4.46 24.00
N SER A 234 12.17 5.11 22.97
CA SER A 234 11.69 6.40 22.44
C SER A 234 10.23 6.33 22.02
N LEU A 235 9.82 5.24 21.38
CA LEU A 235 8.45 5.05 20.89
C LEU A 235 7.49 4.50 21.97
N LYS A 236 8.00 4.18 23.17
CA LYS A 236 7.24 3.59 24.28
C LYS A 236 6.55 2.27 23.90
N LEU A 237 7.19 1.45 23.07
CA LEU A 237 6.63 0.20 22.56
C LEU A 237 7.05 -1.06 23.35
N ILE A 238 7.82 -0.88 24.44
CA ILE A 238 8.40 -1.98 25.23
C ILE A 238 7.34 -2.95 25.76
N GLU A 239 6.24 -2.42 26.30
CA GLU A 239 5.19 -3.27 26.87
C GLU A 239 4.44 -4.07 25.79
N GLN A 240 4.39 -3.55 24.56
CA GLN A 240 3.62 -4.14 23.47
C GLN A 240 4.41 -5.21 22.70
N ILE A 241 5.70 -4.95 22.45
CA ILE A 241 6.53 -5.80 21.58
C ILE A 241 7.92 -6.07 22.15
N GLY A 242 8.27 -5.51 23.31
CA GLY A 242 9.54 -5.77 23.96
C GLY A 242 9.76 -7.24 24.30
N GLY A 243 8.70 -8.02 24.53
CA GLY A 243 8.79 -9.47 24.70
C GLY A 243 9.24 -10.25 23.45
N CYS A 244 9.02 -9.71 22.25
CA CYS A 244 9.51 -10.32 21.00
C CYS A 244 10.99 -10.00 20.76
N LEU A 245 11.50 -8.93 21.36
CA LEU A 245 12.85 -8.43 21.17
C LEU A 245 13.75 -8.65 22.39
N SER A 246 13.18 -9.11 23.51
CA SER A 246 13.83 -9.13 24.84
C SER A 246 15.03 -10.05 24.92
N TYR A 247 14.95 -11.23 24.31
CA TYR A 247 16.03 -12.21 24.31
C TYR A 247 17.24 -11.71 23.51
N ALA A 248 17.00 -11.07 22.35
CA ALA A 248 18.05 -10.56 21.48
C ALA A 248 18.65 -9.22 21.96
N LEU A 249 17.81 -8.35 22.53
CA LEU A 249 18.24 -7.02 22.98
C LEU A 249 18.68 -7.01 24.45
N GLY A 250 18.75 -8.15 25.13
CA GLY A 250 19.09 -8.24 26.55
C GLY A 250 18.15 -7.43 27.46
N ILE A 251 16.90 -7.18 27.01
CA ILE A 251 15.89 -6.48 27.78
C ILE A 251 15.25 -7.53 28.69
N SER A 252 15.94 -7.90 29.77
CA SER A 252 15.37 -8.75 30.82
C SER A 252 14.03 -8.13 31.25
N SER A 253 12.95 -8.92 31.18
CA SER A 253 11.59 -8.48 31.41
C SER A 253 11.45 -7.67 32.71
N LEU A 254 11.18 -6.36 32.58
CA LEU A 254 10.84 -5.48 33.70
C LEU A 254 9.59 -5.98 34.48
N SER A 255 8.78 -6.86 33.88
CA SER A 255 7.69 -7.55 34.57
C SER A 255 8.20 -8.44 35.72
N SER A 256 9.38 -9.04 35.61
CA SER A 256 9.97 -9.89 36.66
C SER A 256 10.48 -9.06 37.86
N ARG A 257 10.83 -7.78 37.64
CA ARG A 257 11.31 -6.88 38.72
C ARG A 257 10.18 -6.16 39.45
N ARG A 258 9.02 -5.94 38.82
CA ARG A 258 7.84 -5.40 39.53
C ARG A 258 7.17 -6.46 40.41
N SER A 259 7.14 -7.72 39.98
CA SER A 259 6.64 -8.82 40.81
C SER A 259 7.49 -9.05 42.05
N SER A 260 8.83 -9.00 41.92
CA SER A 260 9.72 -9.20 43.06
C SER A 260 9.73 -8.04 44.07
N LEU A 261 9.43 -6.81 43.64
CA LEU A 261 9.28 -5.67 44.55
C LEU A 261 7.93 -5.67 45.29
N LEU A 262 6.86 -6.22 44.69
CA LEU A 262 5.56 -6.43 45.35
C LEU A 262 5.58 -7.66 46.28
N GLU A 263 6.31 -8.71 45.93
CA GLU A 263 6.53 -9.86 46.83
C GLU A 263 7.45 -9.49 48.01
N ALA A 264 8.50 -8.68 47.79
CA ALA A 264 9.36 -8.21 48.88
C ALA A 264 8.65 -7.25 49.86
N SER A 265 7.67 -6.46 49.38
CA SER A 265 6.86 -5.58 50.26
C SER A 265 5.78 -6.36 51.03
N SER A 266 5.20 -7.43 50.46
CA SER A 266 4.26 -8.31 51.18
C SER A 266 4.90 -9.26 52.20
N LEU A 267 6.20 -9.57 52.05
CA LEU A 267 6.97 -10.33 53.04
C LEU A 267 7.47 -9.47 54.21
N SER A 268 7.68 -8.17 53.99
CA SER A 268 8.04 -7.20 55.03
C SER A 268 6.90 -6.90 56.01
N GLU A 269 5.63 -7.08 55.62
CA GLU A 269 4.47 -6.83 56.50
C GLU A 269 4.05 -8.04 57.34
N ARG A 270 4.64 -9.23 57.12
CA ARG A 270 4.28 -10.47 57.82
C ARG A 270 5.20 -10.88 58.96
N THR A 271 6.20 -10.05 59.32
CA THR A 271 7.15 -10.35 60.41
C THR A 271 6.99 -9.42 61.62
N MET A 272 5.76 -9.24 62.11
CA MET A 272 5.56 -8.85 63.51
C MET A 272 4.31 -9.55 64.03
N ILE A 273 4.37 -9.93 65.31
CA ILE A 273 3.39 -10.69 66.08
C ILE A 273 3.58 -12.21 65.97
N VAL A 274 4.35 -12.78 66.89
CA VAL A 274 3.85 -13.68 67.96
C VAL A 274 4.96 -13.83 69.00
N THR A 275 4.77 -13.25 70.19
CA THR A 275 5.39 -13.72 71.43
C THR A 275 4.29 -14.16 72.37
N PRO A 276 4.40 -15.35 72.98
CA PRO A 276 3.68 -15.60 74.22
C PRO A 276 4.61 -16.17 75.31
N ARG A 277 4.57 -15.44 76.43
CA ARG A 277 4.64 -15.84 77.84
C ARG A 277 5.51 -17.02 78.26
#